data_AF-A0A8H7K7W1-F1
#
_entry.id   AF-A0A8H7K7W1-F1
#
_cell.length_a   1.000
_cell.length_b   1.000
_cell.length_c   1.000
_cell.angle_alpha   90.00
_cell.angle_beta   90.00
_cell.angle_gamma   90.00
#
_symmetry.space_group_name_H-M   'P 1'
#
loop_
_entity.id
_entity.type
_entity.pdbx_description
1 polymer ?
#
loop_
_entity_poly.entity_id
_entity_poly.type
_entity_poly.pdbx_seq_one_letter_code
_entity_poly.pdbx_strand_id
1 'polypeptide(L)'
;MEPQTRRTVTQVVKMAPRMAPMAMEMMVMLALMIEFQKMQAEAPEVNVEAEVKDHEWSVDVSEEAVKARQAQLPGEFKQKLSIEDDEEGGGNTIYDELGDWIQAQAAEKGGIDNVDSISIYVKAKELGIEAKSRTILVFAQTLFDQNICSQIPKRASMLKQVINSERHEKALLGGTERLIGQLGTEHPGLYDQVVKILQLYYHHDLVSEEVCMAWGSKASKKYTDISISKKVRKAAAPFLTWLQEADEEESSDEE
;
A
#
# COMPACT_ATOMS: atom_id res chain seq x y z
N MET A 1 34.69 -15.28 9.36
CA MET A 1 34.83 -16.32 8.31
C MET A 1 33.83 -15.97 7.23
N GLU A 2 34.17 -14.98 6.41
CA GLU A 2 33.51 -14.63 5.15
C GLU A 2 34.65 -14.20 4.23
N PRO A 3 34.65 -14.63 2.94
CA PRO A 3 33.74 -14.02 1.98
C PRO A 3 33.36 -14.98 0.83
N GLN A 4 32.17 -15.56 0.87
CA GLN A 4 31.52 -16.17 -0.32
C GLN A 4 30.38 -15.27 -0.83
N THR A 5 29.83 -14.40 0.02
CA THR A 5 28.63 -13.60 -0.20
C THR A 5 28.87 -12.35 -1.05
N ARG A 6 30.00 -11.64 -0.87
CA ARG A 6 30.38 -10.51 -1.76
C ARG A 6 30.68 -10.94 -3.21
N ARG A 7 30.96 -12.23 -3.45
CA ARG A 7 31.29 -12.71 -4.80
C ARG A 7 30.08 -12.86 -5.71
N THR A 8 28.89 -13.15 -5.18
CA THR A 8 27.70 -13.38 -6.01
C THR A 8 27.18 -12.07 -6.62
N VAL A 9 27.08 -11.00 -5.83
CA VAL A 9 26.62 -9.68 -6.32
C VAL A 9 27.59 -9.11 -7.37
N THR A 10 28.90 -9.14 -7.10
CA THR A 10 29.92 -8.66 -8.06
C THR A 10 30.04 -9.54 -9.31
N GLN A 11 29.77 -10.85 -9.22
CA GLN A 11 29.76 -11.72 -10.41
C GLN A 11 28.52 -11.51 -11.29
N VAL A 12 27.35 -11.25 -10.70
CA VAL A 12 26.12 -10.96 -11.45
C VAL A 12 26.24 -9.63 -12.20
N VAL A 13 26.82 -8.60 -11.58
CA VAL A 13 27.10 -7.31 -12.22
C VAL A 13 28.10 -7.44 -13.39
N LYS A 14 29.03 -8.41 -13.35
CA LYS A 14 29.99 -8.65 -14.45
C LYS A 14 29.44 -9.45 -15.63
N MET A 15 28.27 -10.07 -15.52
CA MET A 15 27.59 -10.76 -16.63
C MET A 15 26.69 -9.83 -17.46
N ALA A 16 26.92 -8.51 -17.34
CA ALA A 16 26.11 -7.41 -17.85
C ALA A 16 25.68 -7.41 -19.34
N PRO A 17 26.35 -8.01 -20.35
CA PRO A 17 25.98 -7.69 -21.73
C PRO A 17 24.96 -8.64 -22.40
N ARG A 18 24.23 -9.53 -21.68
CA ARG A 18 23.35 -10.52 -22.34
C ARG A 18 22.03 -10.91 -21.65
N MET A 19 21.44 -10.06 -20.81
CA MET A 19 20.12 -10.35 -20.21
C MET A 19 19.13 -9.22 -20.49
N ALA A 20 17.90 -9.57 -20.88
CA ALA A 20 16.82 -8.62 -21.13
C ALA A 20 16.43 -7.90 -19.82
N PRO A 21 16.01 -6.62 -19.87
CA PRO A 21 15.79 -5.78 -18.69
C PRO A 21 14.80 -6.39 -17.67
N MET A 22 13.76 -7.08 -18.14
CA MET A 22 12.78 -7.78 -17.29
C MET A 22 13.39 -8.91 -16.46
N ALA A 23 14.39 -9.62 -17.00
CA ALA A 23 15.05 -10.71 -16.28
C ALA A 23 15.98 -10.18 -15.18
N MET A 24 16.49 -8.97 -15.34
CA MET A 24 17.32 -8.29 -14.34
C MET A 24 16.47 -7.79 -13.18
N GLU A 25 15.33 -7.15 -13.45
CA GLU A 25 14.37 -6.75 -12.41
C GLU A 25 13.85 -7.93 -11.60
N MET A 26 13.54 -9.06 -12.25
CA MET A 26 13.12 -10.28 -11.55
C MET A 26 14.23 -10.87 -10.68
N MET A 27 15.49 -10.81 -11.12
CA MET A 27 16.62 -11.36 -10.35
C MET A 27 16.99 -10.47 -9.16
N VAL A 28 16.85 -9.15 -9.30
CA VAL A 28 16.98 -8.19 -8.19
C VAL A 28 15.82 -8.34 -7.19
N MET A 29 14.58 -8.51 -7.67
CA MET A 29 13.43 -8.87 -6.81
C MET A 29 13.68 -10.16 -6.03
N LEU A 30 14.21 -11.20 -6.70
CA LEU A 30 14.47 -12.48 -6.06
C LEU A 30 15.59 -12.37 -5.02
N ALA A 31 16.64 -11.60 -5.28
CA ALA A 31 17.73 -11.37 -4.34
C ALA A 31 17.24 -10.62 -3.07
N LEU A 32 16.47 -9.54 -3.25
CA LEU A 32 15.87 -8.78 -2.15
C LEU A 32 14.86 -9.62 -1.34
N MET A 33 14.02 -10.43 -2.00
CA MET A 33 13.09 -11.33 -1.30
C MET A 33 13.82 -12.41 -0.49
N ILE A 34 14.94 -12.93 -1.01
CA ILE A 34 15.74 -13.93 -0.31
C ILE A 34 16.44 -13.34 0.91
N GLU A 35 16.96 -12.11 0.83
CA GLU A 35 17.56 -11.44 1.99
C GLU A 35 16.52 -11.13 3.07
N PHE A 36 15.33 -10.68 2.69
CA PHE A 36 14.24 -10.45 3.64
C PHE A 36 13.74 -11.74 4.32
N GLN A 37 13.63 -12.84 3.58
CA GLN A 37 13.27 -14.14 4.17
C GLN A 37 14.32 -14.68 5.14
N LYS A 38 15.60 -14.40 4.90
CA LYS A 38 16.68 -14.74 5.84
C LYS A 38 16.58 -13.90 7.12
N MET A 39 16.27 -12.61 7.03
CA MET A 39 16.07 -11.76 8.21
C MET A 39 14.85 -12.19 9.04
N GLN A 40 13.75 -12.61 8.42
CA GLN A 40 12.59 -13.19 9.13
C GLN A 40 12.96 -14.45 9.94
N ALA A 41 13.97 -15.21 9.49
CA ALA A 41 14.45 -16.42 10.16
C ALA A 41 15.50 -16.13 11.24
N GLU A 42 16.04 -14.92 11.31
CA GLU A 42 17.16 -14.54 12.18
C GLU A 42 16.75 -13.55 13.30
N ALA A 43 15.47 -13.14 13.35
CA ALA A 43 14.94 -12.30 14.41
C ALA A 43 14.90 -13.06 15.77
N PRO A 44 15.53 -12.54 16.84
CA PRO A 44 15.45 -13.16 18.16
C PRO A 44 14.02 -13.03 18.72
N GLU A 45 13.52 -14.11 19.34
CA GLU A 45 12.25 -14.13 20.06
C GLU A 45 12.25 -13.07 21.18
N VAL A 46 11.61 -11.91 20.94
CA VAL A 46 11.37 -10.93 21.99
C VAL A 46 10.14 -11.37 22.77
N ASN A 47 10.37 -12.04 23.90
CA ASN A 47 9.35 -12.29 24.91
C ASN A 47 8.93 -10.96 25.55
N VAL A 48 7.81 -10.41 25.10
CA VAL A 48 7.10 -9.33 25.82
C VAL A 48 5.83 -9.94 26.42
N GLU A 49 5.94 -10.40 27.66
CA GLU A 49 4.79 -10.63 28.52
C GLU A 49 4.12 -9.28 28.79
N ALA A 50 3.01 -9.03 28.10
CA ALA A 50 2.02 -8.06 28.49
C ALA A 50 0.66 -8.74 28.42
N GLU A 51 0.11 -9.07 29.60
CA GLU A 51 -1.23 -9.62 29.75
C GLU A 51 -2.25 -8.76 28.98
N VAL A 52 -2.86 -9.34 27.94
CA VAL A 52 -4.09 -8.83 27.35
C VAL A 52 -5.13 -9.92 27.53
N LYS A 53 -6.07 -9.67 28.45
CA LYS A 53 -7.23 -10.52 28.70
C LYS A 53 -7.95 -10.86 27.40
N ASP A 54 -8.04 -12.15 27.12
CA ASP A 54 -8.97 -12.74 26.16
C ASP A 54 -10.39 -12.23 26.40
N HIS A 55 -10.93 -11.52 25.41
CA HIS A 55 -12.37 -11.35 25.27
C HIS A 55 -12.79 -12.17 24.04
N GLU A 56 -13.16 -13.41 24.34
CA GLU A 56 -13.90 -14.31 23.48
C GLU A 56 -15.18 -13.59 23.00
N TRP A 57 -15.14 -13.01 21.81
CA TRP A 57 -16.32 -12.53 21.09
C TRP A 57 -16.64 -13.53 19.99
N SER A 58 -17.33 -14.60 20.41
CA SER A 58 -18.13 -15.43 19.51
C SER A 58 -19.31 -14.59 19.00
N VAL A 59 -19.46 -14.47 17.68
CA VAL A 59 -20.68 -13.91 17.07
C VAL A 59 -21.12 -14.80 15.93
N ASP A 60 -22.33 -15.30 16.08
CA ASP A 60 -23.06 -16.21 15.21
C ASP A 60 -22.98 -15.86 13.72
N VAL A 61 -22.64 -16.87 12.91
CA VAL A 61 -22.68 -16.84 11.46
C VAL A 61 -24.06 -17.36 11.02
N SER A 62 -25.06 -16.48 10.97
CA SER A 62 -26.31 -16.77 10.27
C SER A 62 -26.36 -16.01 8.93
N GLU A 63 -26.51 -16.77 7.84
CA GLU A 63 -26.40 -16.37 6.43
C GLU A 63 -27.31 -15.20 5.98
N GLU A 64 -28.31 -14.83 6.79
CA GLU A 64 -29.24 -13.74 6.48
C GLU A 64 -28.61 -12.34 6.67
N ALA A 65 -27.59 -12.20 7.54
CA ALA A 65 -26.87 -10.95 7.75
C ALA A 65 -25.84 -10.62 6.65
N VAL A 66 -25.42 -11.62 5.87
CA VAL A 66 -24.47 -11.47 4.74
C VAL A 66 -25.15 -10.74 3.57
N LYS A 67 -26.44 -10.99 3.35
CA LYS A 67 -27.20 -10.35 2.26
C LYS A 67 -27.55 -8.89 2.55
N ALA A 68 -27.69 -8.51 3.83
CA ALA A 68 -27.94 -7.13 4.24
C ALA A 68 -26.68 -6.23 4.10
N ARG A 69 -25.46 -6.78 4.18
CA ARG A 69 -24.22 -6.01 4.03
C ARG A 69 -23.83 -5.71 2.59
N GLN A 70 -24.16 -6.58 1.63
CA GLN A 70 -24.00 -6.25 0.20
C GLN A 70 -24.87 -5.05 -0.24
N ALA A 71 -25.94 -4.75 0.51
CA ALA A 71 -26.77 -3.56 0.29
C ALA A 71 -26.26 -2.29 1.00
N GLN A 72 -25.22 -2.38 1.85
CA GLN A 72 -24.68 -1.23 2.61
C GLN A 72 -23.48 -0.54 1.94
N LEU A 73 -22.99 -1.07 0.82
CA LEU A 73 -21.85 -0.52 0.08
C LEU A 73 -22.03 0.85 -0.62
N PRO A 74 -23.19 1.52 -0.65
CA PRO A 74 -23.26 2.94 -1.06
C PRO A 74 -23.30 3.96 0.09
N GLY A 75 -23.40 3.52 1.36
CA GLY A 75 -23.69 4.41 2.50
C GLY A 75 -22.46 4.84 3.33
N GLU A 76 -21.63 3.89 3.75
CA GLU A 76 -20.47 4.17 4.60
C GLU A 76 -19.32 4.86 3.85
N PHE A 77 -19.29 4.75 2.52
CA PHE A 77 -18.39 5.54 1.67
C PHE A 77 -18.68 7.04 1.81
N LYS A 78 -19.97 7.42 1.78
CA LYS A 78 -20.43 8.82 1.80
C LYS A 78 -20.13 9.55 3.11
N GLN A 79 -20.12 8.85 4.24
CA GLN A 79 -20.07 9.51 5.56
C GLN A 79 -18.65 9.75 6.09
N LYS A 80 -17.61 9.09 5.53
CA LYS A 80 -16.21 9.22 5.99
C LYS A 80 -15.31 10.04 5.04
N LEU A 81 -15.90 10.62 3.99
CA LEU A 81 -15.21 11.44 2.98
C LEU A 81 -15.11 12.94 3.37
N SER A 82 -15.63 13.35 4.52
CA SER A 82 -15.50 14.72 5.06
C SER A 82 -14.20 14.92 5.85
N ILE A 83 -13.05 14.86 5.17
CA ILE A 83 -11.74 15.15 5.78
C ILE A 83 -11.29 16.52 5.28
N GLU A 84 -11.32 17.47 6.22
CA GLU A 84 -10.87 18.87 6.22
C GLU A 84 -9.74 19.18 5.21
N ASP A 85 -10.13 19.66 4.03
CA ASP A 85 -9.44 20.70 3.25
C ASP A 85 -10.41 21.18 2.14
N ASP A 86 -10.87 22.43 2.27
CA ASP A 86 -11.71 23.28 1.41
C ASP A 86 -12.79 22.66 0.47
N GLU A 87 -14.01 23.16 0.67
CA GLU A 87 -15.19 23.21 -0.23
C GLU A 87 -15.33 22.12 -1.31
N GLU A 88 -16.16 21.10 -1.05
CA GLU A 88 -17.44 20.94 -1.77
C GLU A 88 -18.32 19.90 -1.06
N GLY A 89 -19.61 20.24 -0.91
CA GLY A 89 -20.55 19.63 0.01
C GLY A 89 -21.06 18.24 -0.34
N GLY A 90 -21.80 17.67 0.62
CA GLY A 90 -22.50 16.39 0.52
C GLY A 90 -23.40 16.32 -0.70
N GLY A 91 -22.95 15.55 -1.68
CA GLY A 91 -23.55 15.15 -2.94
C GLY A 91 -22.62 14.09 -3.56
N ASN A 92 -23.04 13.38 -4.62
CA ASN A 92 -22.12 12.49 -5.34
C ASN A 92 -20.98 13.37 -5.87
N THR A 93 -19.83 13.31 -5.22
CA THR A 93 -18.68 14.13 -5.59
C THR A 93 -18.12 13.62 -6.92
N ILE A 94 -17.41 14.45 -7.66
CA ILE A 94 -16.71 14.04 -8.90
C ILE A 94 -15.76 12.85 -8.63
N TYR A 95 -15.26 12.73 -7.39
CA TYR A 95 -14.46 11.60 -6.91
C TYR A 95 -15.26 10.31 -6.78
N ASP A 96 -16.52 10.41 -6.33
CA ASP A 96 -17.43 9.26 -6.24
C ASP A 96 -17.77 8.78 -7.66
N GLU A 97 -17.99 9.69 -8.61
CA GLU A 97 -18.20 9.33 -10.02
C GLU A 97 -17.00 8.56 -10.60
N LEU A 98 -15.77 9.01 -10.34
CA LEU A 98 -14.57 8.29 -10.77
C LEU A 98 -14.50 6.89 -10.12
N GLY A 99 -14.79 6.80 -8.82
CA GLY A 99 -14.80 5.53 -8.10
C GLY A 99 -15.83 4.54 -8.66
N ASP A 100 -17.07 5.01 -8.84
CA ASP A 100 -18.18 4.24 -9.40
C ASP A 100 -17.86 3.77 -10.83
N TRP A 101 -17.25 4.65 -11.65
CA TRP A 101 -16.84 4.30 -13.01
C TRP A 101 -15.76 3.21 -13.04
N ILE A 102 -14.74 3.30 -12.18
CA ILE A 102 -13.68 2.28 -12.07
C ILE A 102 -14.28 0.93 -11.68
N GLN A 103 -15.18 0.93 -10.69
CA GLN A 103 -15.85 -0.29 -10.24
C GLN A 103 -16.77 -0.89 -11.32
N ALA A 104 -17.49 -0.06 -12.06
CA ALA A 104 -18.31 -0.51 -13.18
C ALA A 104 -17.47 -1.14 -14.30
N GLN A 105 -16.32 -0.52 -14.65
CA GLN A 105 -15.38 -1.09 -15.60
C GLN A 105 -14.77 -2.41 -15.12
N ALA A 106 -14.46 -2.51 -13.83
CA ALA A 106 -13.97 -3.74 -13.23
C ALA A 106 -15.03 -4.85 -13.30
N ALA A 107 -16.30 -4.53 -13.03
CA ALA A 107 -17.40 -5.49 -13.14
C ALA A 107 -17.61 -5.97 -14.58
N GLU A 108 -17.57 -5.05 -15.56
CA GLU A 108 -17.73 -5.37 -16.99
C GLU A 108 -16.59 -6.25 -17.52
N LYS A 109 -15.34 -5.98 -17.09
CA LYS A 109 -14.15 -6.68 -17.56
C LYS A 109 -13.76 -7.88 -16.70
N GLY A 110 -14.56 -8.23 -15.69
CA GLY A 110 -14.34 -9.40 -14.83
C GLY A 110 -13.18 -9.26 -13.83
N GLY A 111 -12.82 -8.04 -13.45
CA GLY A 111 -11.81 -7.75 -12.43
C GLY A 111 -11.08 -6.43 -12.67
N ILE A 112 -10.60 -5.82 -11.58
CA ILE A 112 -9.87 -4.54 -11.65
C ILE A 112 -8.58 -4.66 -12.47
N ASP A 113 -7.91 -5.81 -12.43
CA ASP A 113 -6.70 -6.12 -13.20
C ASP A 113 -6.88 -6.02 -14.72
N ASN A 114 -8.12 -6.17 -15.22
CA ASN A 114 -8.43 -6.08 -16.64
C ASN A 114 -8.77 -4.64 -17.08
N VAL A 115 -8.90 -3.71 -16.13
CA VAL A 115 -9.12 -2.29 -16.41
C VAL A 115 -7.79 -1.61 -16.66
N ASP A 116 -7.62 -1.16 -17.89
CA ASP A 116 -6.40 -0.50 -18.36
C ASP A 116 -6.15 0.83 -17.63
N SER A 117 -4.90 1.02 -17.20
CA SER A 117 -4.46 2.21 -16.46
C SER A 117 -4.59 3.49 -17.28
N ILE A 118 -4.39 3.44 -18.61
CA ILE A 118 -4.54 4.64 -19.46
C ILE A 118 -6.00 5.09 -19.46
N SER A 119 -6.95 4.16 -19.56
CA SER A 119 -8.38 4.50 -19.52
C SER A 119 -8.79 5.17 -18.19
N ILE A 120 -8.24 4.71 -17.07
CA ILE A 120 -8.47 5.31 -15.74
C ILE A 120 -7.92 6.72 -15.68
N TYR A 121 -6.68 6.93 -16.15
CA TYR A 121 -6.06 8.26 -16.18
C TYR A 121 -6.82 9.23 -17.09
N VAL A 122 -7.26 8.77 -18.27
CA VAL A 122 -8.07 9.59 -19.20
C VAL A 122 -9.38 10.00 -18.54
N LYS A 123 -10.09 9.08 -17.89
CA LYS A 123 -11.34 9.43 -17.17
C LYS A 123 -11.09 10.43 -16.04
N ALA A 124 -10.01 10.27 -15.27
CA ALA A 124 -9.65 11.24 -14.22
C ALA A 124 -9.36 12.65 -14.79
N LYS A 125 -8.74 12.70 -15.97
CA LYS A 125 -8.46 13.95 -16.71
C LYS A 125 -9.72 14.57 -17.32
N GLU A 126 -10.65 13.78 -17.84
CA GLU A 126 -11.95 14.25 -18.31
C GLU A 126 -12.77 14.91 -17.19
N LEU A 127 -12.64 14.37 -15.98
CA LEU A 127 -13.26 14.91 -14.78
C LEU A 127 -12.47 16.10 -14.18
N GLY A 128 -11.28 16.42 -14.68
CA GLY A 128 -10.46 17.54 -14.22
C GLY A 128 -9.90 17.40 -12.80
N ILE A 129 -9.77 16.17 -12.31
CA ILE A 129 -9.32 15.87 -10.93
C ILE A 129 -7.97 15.15 -10.89
N GLU A 130 -7.30 14.93 -12.01
CA GLU A 130 -6.05 14.15 -12.11
C GLU A 130 -4.90 14.69 -11.25
N ALA A 131 -4.86 16.02 -11.04
CA ALA A 131 -3.83 16.70 -10.26
C ALA A 131 -4.18 16.84 -8.76
N LYS A 132 -5.30 16.25 -8.31
CA LYS A 132 -5.78 16.39 -6.93
C LYS A 132 -5.36 15.18 -6.09
N SER A 133 -4.74 15.44 -4.93
CA SER A 133 -4.42 14.39 -3.93
C SER A 133 -5.61 13.50 -3.54
N ARG A 134 -6.84 14.04 -3.56
CA ARG A 134 -8.04 13.27 -3.26
C ARG A 134 -8.33 12.19 -4.31
N THR A 135 -7.89 12.36 -5.55
CA THR A 135 -7.98 11.34 -6.61
C THR A 135 -7.12 10.12 -6.28
N ILE A 136 -5.96 10.33 -5.65
CA ILE A 136 -5.10 9.24 -5.20
C ILE A 136 -5.76 8.41 -4.09
N LEU A 137 -6.55 9.04 -3.21
CA LEU A 137 -7.36 8.30 -2.23
C LEU A 137 -8.41 7.40 -2.88
N VAL A 138 -9.03 7.87 -3.98
CA VAL A 138 -9.95 7.05 -4.77
C VAL A 138 -9.20 5.88 -5.38
N PHE A 139 -8.08 6.16 -6.05
CA PHE A 139 -7.25 5.13 -6.67
C PHE A 139 -6.79 4.05 -5.71
N ALA A 140 -6.32 4.42 -4.51
CA ALA A 140 -5.88 3.45 -3.51
C ALA A 140 -7.01 2.51 -3.05
N GLN A 141 -8.27 2.97 -3.07
CA GLN A 141 -9.44 2.19 -2.64
C GLN A 141 -10.13 1.43 -3.78
N THR A 142 -9.91 1.80 -5.04
CA THR A 142 -10.62 1.21 -6.19
C THR A 142 -9.74 0.44 -7.15
N LEU A 143 -8.42 0.69 -7.15
CA LEU A 143 -7.47 0.02 -8.05
C LEU A 143 -6.83 -1.24 -7.46
N PHE A 144 -7.00 -1.43 -6.15
CA PHE A 144 -6.35 -2.48 -5.37
C PHE A 144 -7.37 -3.29 -4.57
N ASP A 145 -7.07 -4.57 -4.39
CA ASP A 145 -7.83 -5.52 -3.59
C ASP A 145 -6.89 -6.31 -2.65
N GLN A 146 -7.31 -7.49 -2.18
CA GLN A 146 -6.47 -8.35 -1.32
C GLN A 146 -5.14 -8.78 -1.98
N ASN A 147 -5.02 -8.64 -3.31
CA ASN A 147 -3.83 -8.93 -4.11
C ASN A 147 -2.99 -7.68 -4.41
N ILE A 148 -3.15 -6.60 -3.64
CA ILE A 148 -2.47 -5.31 -3.81
C ILE A 148 -0.98 -5.44 -4.17
N CYS A 149 -0.22 -6.34 -3.53
CA CYS A 149 1.20 -6.53 -3.82
C CYS A 149 1.49 -6.92 -5.28
N SER A 150 0.58 -7.63 -5.95
CA SER A 150 0.69 -7.99 -7.37
C SER A 150 0.17 -6.90 -8.31
N GLN A 151 -0.61 -5.96 -7.79
CA GLN A 151 -1.30 -4.91 -8.54
C GLN A 151 -0.49 -3.61 -8.59
N ILE A 152 0.26 -3.29 -7.53
CA ILE A 152 1.11 -2.09 -7.47
C ILE A 152 2.06 -2.00 -8.68
N PRO A 153 2.85 -3.04 -9.03
CA PRO A 153 3.77 -2.96 -10.16
C PRO A 153 3.04 -2.72 -11.50
N LYS A 154 1.86 -3.30 -11.68
CA LYS A 154 1.04 -3.14 -12.90
C LYS A 154 0.54 -1.71 -13.08
N ARG A 155 0.40 -0.96 -12.00
CA ARG A 155 -0.13 0.42 -11.99
C ARG A 155 0.93 1.49 -11.71
N ALA A 156 2.15 1.09 -11.35
CA ALA A 156 3.24 1.98 -10.96
C ALA A 156 3.47 3.12 -11.97
N SER A 157 3.55 2.80 -13.27
CA SER A 157 3.79 3.82 -14.31
C SER A 157 2.73 4.93 -14.34
N MET A 158 1.45 4.58 -14.23
CA MET A 158 0.36 5.56 -14.16
C MET A 158 0.37 6.32 -12.83
N LEU A 159 0.55 5.61 -11.71
CA LEU A 159 0.58 6.23 -10.39
C LEU A 159 1.72 7.25 -10.26
N LYS A 160 2.90 6.93 -10.80
CA LYS A 160 4.05 7.85 -10.85
C LYS A 160 3.79 9.11 -11.68
N GLN A 161 2.89 9.06 -12.67
CA GLN A 161 2.49 10.25 -13.44
C GLN A 161 1.57 11.19 -12.66
N VAL A 162 0.76 10.66 -11.73
CA VAL A 162 -0.20 11.44 -10.95
C VAL A 162 0.31 11.83 -9.56
N ILE A 163 1.24 11.07 -8.99
CA ILE A 163 1.87 11.36 -7.70
C ILE A 163 3.07 12.28 -7.96
N ASN A 164 2.86 13.58 -7.79
CA ASN A 164 3.88 14.61 -8.06
C ASN A 164 4.15 15.54 -6.86
N SER A 165 3.62 15.23 -5.68
CA SER A 165 3.88 15.99 -4.47
C SER A 165 3.71 15.13 -3.23
N GLU A 166 4.32 15.56 -2.12
CA GLU A 166 4.17 14.96 -0.80
C GLU A 166 2.69 14.79 -0.39
N ARG A 167 1.79 15.68 -0.83
CA ARG A 167 0.35 15.56 -0.55
C ARG A 167 -0.26 14.34 -1.24
N HIS A 168 0.18 14.02 -2.45
CA HIS A 168 -0.23 12.82 -3.19
C HIS A 168 0.27 11.55 -2.51
N GLU A 169 1.51 11.54 -2.04
CA GLU A 169 2.10 10.40 -1.33
C GLU A 169 1.38 10.12 0.00
N LYS A 170 1.12 11.17 0.79
CA LYS A 170 0.31 11.07 2.02
C LYS A 170 -1.12 10.58 1.74
N ALA A 171 -1.68 10.93 0.58
CA ALA A 171 -2.97 10.41 0.15
C ALA A 171 -2.89 8.93 -0.25
N LEU A 172 -1.83 8.48 -0.93
CA LEU A 172 -1.62 7.08 -1.25
C LEU A 172 -1.54 6.22 0.02
N LEU A 173 -0.69 6.62 0.98
CA LEU A 173 -0.54 5.92 2.26
C LEU A 173 -1.86 5.91 3.06
N GLY A 174 -2.56 7.05 3.09
CA GLY A 174 -3.86 7.16 3.77
C GLY A 174 -4.97 6.31 3.15
N GLY A 175 -5.02 6.26 1.82
CA GLY A 175 -5.95 5.41 1.09
C GLY A 175 -5.64 3.93 1.26
N THR A 176 -4.36 3.58 1.34
CA THR A 176 -3.89 2.22 1.64
C THR A 176 -4.27 1.80 3.05
N GLU A 177 -4.14 2.67 4.07
CA GLU A 177 -4.63 2.39 5.42
C GLU A 177 -6.14 2.11 5.45
N ARG A 178 -6.92 2.82 4.63
CA ARG A 178 -8.36 2.58 4.49
C ARG A 178 -8.65 1.22 3.87
N LEU A 179 -7.98 0.92 2.75
CA LEU A 179 -8.12 -0.36 2.06
C LEU A 179 -7.80 -1.53 2.99
N ILE A 180 -6.64 -1.49 3.66
CA ILE A 180 -6.23 -2.53 4.60
C ILE A 180 -7.19 -2.62 5.78
N GLY A 181 -7.70 -1.49 6.29
CA GLY A 181 -8.71 -1.48 7.33
C GLY A 181 -10.01 -2.17 6.94
N GLN A 182 -10.48 -1.92 5.71
CA GLN A 182 -11.71 -2.51 5.18
C GLN A 182 -11.53 -4.01 4.90
N LEU A 183 -10.52 -4.37 4.11
CA LEU A 183 -10.28 -5.76 3.70
C LEU A 183 -9.69 -6.62 4.82
N GLY A 184 -8.97 -6.03 5.77
CA GLY A 184 -8.28 -6.75 6.84
C GLY A 184 -9.22 -7.44 7.84
N THR A 185 -10.52 -7.12 7.82
CA THR A 185 -11.53 -7.85 8.60
C THR A 185 -11.81 -9.22 8.00
N GLU A 186 -11.87 -9.32 6.67
CA GLU A 186 -12.14 -10.57 5.94
C GLU A 186 -10.83 -11.30 5.56
N HIS A 187 -9.73 -10.54 5.44
CA HIS A 187 -8.40 -11.02 5.07
C HIS A 187 -7.35 -10.56 6.08
N PRO A 188 -7.29 -11.15 7.29
CA PRO A 188 -6.35 -10.72 8.33
C PRO A 188 -4.87 -10.76 7.90
N GLY A 189 -4.49 -11.67 6.99
CA GLY A 189 -3.13 -11.76 6.45
C GLY A 189 -2.71 -10.56 5.58
N LEU A 190 -3.62 -9.62 5.30
CA LEU A 190 -3.27 -8.37 4.60
C LEU A 190 -2.41 -7.45 5.47
N TYR A 191 -2.55 -7.50 6.81
CA TYR A 191 -1.68 -6.74 7.71
C TYR A 191 -0.21 -7.20 7.64
N ASP A 192 0.01 -8.50 7.40
CA ASP A 192 1.36 -9.06 7.26
C ASP A 192 2.04 -8.62 5.96
N GLN A 193 1.27 -8.12 4.99
CA GLN A 193 1.77 -7.61 3.71
C GLN A 193 2.19 -6.14 3.75
N VAL A 194 1.97 -5.41 4.86
CA VAL A 194 2.25 -3.97 4.94
C VAL A 194 3.70 -3.64 4.58
N VAL A 195 4.67 -4.39 5.10
CA VAL A 195 6.09 -4.22 4.76
C VAL A 195 6.32 -4.34 3.26
N LYS A 196 5.77 -5.38 2.63
CA LYS A 196 5.91 -5.61 1.20
C LYS A 196 5.24 -4.53 0.36
N ILE A 197 4.08 -4.02 0.80
CA ILE A 197 3.39 -2.90 0.13
C ILE A 197 4.27 -1.65 0.13
N LEU A 198 4.86 -1.29 1.29
CA LEU A 198 5.72 -0.13 1.40
C LEU A 198 7.02 -0.28 0.58
N GLN A 199 7.62 -1.47 0.58
CA GLN A 199 8.76 -1.77 -0.30
C GLN A 199 8.42 -1.58 -1.77
N LEU A 200 7.23 -2.00 -2.22
CA LEU A 200 6.80 -1.80 -3.61
C LEU A 200 6.55 -0.32 -3.91
N TYR A 201 5.98 0.45 -2.97
CA TYR A 201 5.82 1.89 -3.12
C TYR A 201 7.15 2.62 -3.21
N TYR A 202 8.11 2.27 -2.35
CA TYR A 202 9.46 2.81 -2.38
C TYR A 202 10.18 2.45 -3.69
N HIS A 203 10.22 1.17 -4.05
CA HIS A 203 10.89 0.67 -5.26
C HIS A 203 10.38 1.29 -6.56
N HIS A 204 9.08 1.62 -6.62
CA HIS A 204 8.46 2.25 -7.79
C HIS A 204 8.41 3.78 -7.72
N ASP A 205 9.13 4.40 -6.77
CA ASP A 205 9.16 5.84 -6.53
C ASP A 205 7.76 6.46 -6.35
N LEU A 206 6.87 5.75 -5.67
CA LEU A 206 5.50 6.19 -5.40
C LEU A 206 5.37 6.91 -4.05
N VAL A 207 6.32 6.70 -3.15
CA VAL A 207 6.40 7.34 -1.82
C VAL A 207 7.88 7.52 -1.48
N SER A 208 8.25 8.72 -1.02
CA SER A 208 9.60 9.01 -0.56
C SER A 208 9.85 8.48 0.86
N GLU A 209 11.11 8.31 1.20
CA GLU A 209 11.54 7.93 2.54
C GLU A 209 11.04 8.89 3.61
N GLU A 210 11.23 10.20 3.41
CA GLU A 210 10.79 11.24 4.34
C GLU A 210 9.30 11.13 4.66
N VAL A 211 8.47 10.90 3.64
CA VAL A 211 7.01 10.77 3.80
C VAL A 211 6.64 9.47 4.48
N CYS A 212 7.31 8.37 4.13
CA CYS A 212 7.10 7.07 4.76
C CYS A 212 7.46 7.09 6.25
N MET A 213 8.61 7.69 6.59
CA MET A 213 9.08 7.88 7.97
C MET A 213 8.15 8.76 8.79
N ALA A 214 7.76 9.92 8.24
CA ALA A 214 6.82 10.83 8.89
C ALA A 214 5.45 10.15 9.11
N TRP A 215 4.96 9.38 8.14
CA TRP A 215 3.74 8.59 8.29
C TRP A 215 3.91 7.51 9.37
N GLY A 216 4.98 6.73 9.36
CA GLY A 216 5.23 5.67 10.33
C GLY A 216 5.27 6.13 11.79
N SER A 217 5.74 7.36 12.04
CA SER A 217 6.01 7.90 13.38
C SER A 217 4.78 8.01 14.31
N LYS A 218 3.57 8.26 13.78
CA LYS A 218 2.39 8.56 14.61
C LYS A 218 1.10 8.14 13.94
N ALA A 219 0.35 7.24 14.60
CA ALA A 219 -0.99 6.86 14.16
C ALA A 219 -1.94 8.08 14.01
N SER A 220 -2.82 8.01 13.03
CA SER A 220 -3.72 9.11 12.66
C SER A 220 -5.16 8.63 12.51
N LYS A 221 -6.10 9.47 12.95
CA LYS A 221 -7.54 9.27 12.71
C LYS A 221 -8.02 9.91 11.40
N LYS A 222 -7.10 10.45 10.60
CA LYS A 222 -7.44 11.22 9.39
C LYS A 222 -8.18 10.35 8.38
N TYR A 223 -7.69 9.16 8.07
CA TYR A 223 -8.25 8.33 7.00
C TYR A 223 -9.01 7.10 7.49
N THR A 224 -8.63 6.55 8.64
CA THR A 224 -9.24 5.35 9.23
C THR A 224 -9.31 5.47 10.75
N ASP A 225 -9.95 4.51 11.40
CA ASP A 225 -10.02 4.47 12.87
C ASP A 225 -8.64 4.33 13.49
N ILE A 226 -8.46 4.98 14.64
CA ILE A 226 -7.14 5.06 15.29
C ILE A 226 -6.57 3.68 15.64
N SER A 227 -7.43 2.70 15.95
CA SER A 227 -7.04 1.31 16.21
C SER A 227 -6.46 0.64 14.95
N ILE A 228 -7.10 0.82 13.81
CA ILE A 228 -6.63 0.31 12.51
C ILE A 228 -5.33 1.00 12.13
N SER A 229 -5.26 2.33 12.24
CA SER A 229 -4.03 3.08 11.90
C SER A 229 -2.84 2.63 12.78
N LYS A 230 -3.05 2.43 14.09
CA LYS A 230 -2.02 1.86 14.97
C LYS A 230 -1.59 0.46 14.51
N LYS A 231 -2.53 -0.40 14.15
CA LYS A 231 -2.24 -1.77 13.71
C LYS A 231 -1.43 -1.79 12.41
N VAL A 232 -1.84 -1.01 11.41
CA VAL A 232 -1.13 -0.91 10.12
C VAL A 232 0.28 -0.35 10.31
N ARG A 233 0.42 0.77 11.04
CA ARG A 233 1.74 1.39 11.24
C ARG A 233 2.66 0.57 12.14
N LYS A 234 2.12 -0.21 13.08
CA LYS A 234 2.90 -1.20 13.83
C LYS A 234 3.44 -2.30 12.92
N ALA A 235 2.65 -2.80 11.98
CA ALA A 235 3.10 -3.78 10.99
C ALA A 235 4.16 -3.21 10.02
N ALA A 236 4.21 -1.90 9.84
CA ALA A 236 5.23 -1.23 9.02
C ALA A 236 6.61 -1.11 9.72
N ALA A 237 6.71 -1.34 11.04
CA ALA A 237 7.92 -1.08 11.81
C ALA A 237 9.21 -1.70 11.21
N PRO A 238 9.22 -2.96 10.72
CA PRO A 238 10.43 -3.54 10.13
C PRO A 238 10.94 -2.75 8.91
N PHE A 239 10.04 -2.21 8.08
CA PHE A 239 10.42 -1.41 6.93
C PHE A 239 10.98 -0.04 7.33
N LEU A 240 10.37 0.59 8.35
CA LEU A 240 10.82 1.89 8.85
C LEU A 240 12.19 1.80 9.51
N THR A 241 12.46 0.73 10.26
CA THR A 241 13.80 0.46 10.80
C THR A 241 14.81 0.25 9.69
N TRP A 242 14.48 -0.50 8.65
CA TRP A 242 15.37 -0.69 7.49
C TRP A 242 15.72 0.63 6.79
N LEU A 243 14.75 1.54 6.63
CA LEU A 243 15.01 2.89 6.09
C LEU A 243 16.00 3.67 6.99
N GLN A 244 15.76 3.67 8.31
CA GLN A 244 16.64 4.35 9.27
C GLN A 244 18.08 3.84 9.24
N GLU A 245 18.27 2.52 9.18
CA GLU A 245 19.59 1.90 9.13
C GLU A 245 20.34 2.25 7.84
N ALA A 246 19.63 2.33 6.70
CA ALA A 246 20.22 2.71 5.43
C ALA A 246 20.74 4.16 5.44
N ASP A 247 19.98 5.08 6.03
CA ASP A 247 20.39 6.48 6.22
C ASP A 247 21.65 6.63 7.10
N GLU A 248 21.76 5.83 8.17
CA GLU A 248 22.91 5.88 9.09
C GLU A 248 24.21 5.32 8.47
N GLU A 249 24.11 4.30 7.60
CA GLU A 249 25.25 3.72 6.90
C GLU A 249 25.83 4.68 5.83
N GLU A 250 25.00 5.41 5.09
CA GLU A 250 25.48 6.39 4.09
C GLU A 250 26.20 7.59 4.73
N SER A 251 25.84 7.95 5.98
CA SER A 251 26.50 9.05 6.69
C SER A 251 27.83 8.67 7.34
N SER A 252 28.18 7.38 7.44
CA SER A 252 29.37 6.91 8.17
C SER A 252 30.59 6.63 7.27
N ASP A 253 30.46 6.78 5.94
CA ASP A 253 31.53 6.50 4.95
C ASP A 253 32.24 7.78 4.46
N GLU A 254 32.01 8.94 5.12
CA GLU A 254 32.69 10.23 4.87
C GLU A 254 33.76 10.63 5.92
N GLU A 255 34.35 9.67 6.66
CA GLU A 255 35.53 9.90 7.54
C GLU A 255 36.74 9.03 7.18
#